data_AF-A0A7J3XKZ3-F1
#
_entry.id   AF-A0A7J3XKZ3-F1
#
_cell.length_a   1.000
_cell.length_b   1.000
_cell.length_c   1.000
_cell.angle_alpha   90.00
_cell.angle_beta   90.00
_cell.angle_gamma   90.00
#
_symmetry.space_group_name_H-M   'P 1'
#
loop_
_entity.id
_entity.type
_entity.pdbx_description
1 polymer ?
#
loop_
_entity_poly.entity_id
_entity_poly.type
_entity_poly.pdbx_seq_one_letter_code
_entity_poly.pdbx_strand_id
1 'polypeptide(L)'
;MCLSFLKEFRNRELAEALVRKIKDIPIKKPIKICHVCGTHEWTIVHYGLRSLLPDNIELIAGPGCPVCITPALDIDQAAELALEGKTVAVFGDVSRSIGTKYSLEGVRSEGGDVKIVYSILDAL
;
A
#
# COMPACT_ATOMS: atom_id res chain seq x y z
N MET A 1 12.04 6.69 -22.59
CA MET A 1 10.92 5.94 -23.18
C MET A 1 9.66 6.21 -22.34
N CYS A 2 8.60 6.75 -22.95
CA CYS A 2 7.20 6.66 -22.52
C CYS A 2 6.65 7.43 -21.28
N LEU A 3 7.01 8.70 -21.04
CA LEU A 3 6.20 9.56 -20.13
C LEU A 3 5.01 10.23 -20.84
N SER A 4 5.01 10.32 -22.17
CA SER A 4 3.92 10.91 -22.97
C SER A 4 2.66 10.06 -22.98
N PHE A 5 2.78 8.75 -23.14
CA PHE A 5 1.65 7.80 -23.12
C PHE A 5 0.87 7.83 -21.80
N LEU A 6 1.58 7.96 -20.66
CA LEU A 6 0.94 8.02 -19.34
C LEU A 6 0.08 9.27 -19.15
N LYS A 7 0.32 10.36 -19.90
CA LYS A 7 -0.54 11.54 -19.87
C LYS A 7 -1.92 11.27 -20.45
N GLU A 8 -2.02 10.37 -21.43
CA GLU A 8 -3.29 10.02 -22.08
C GLU A 8 -4.26 9.36 -21.09
N PHE A 9 -3.74 8.61 -20.12
CA PHE A 9 -4.54 7.98 -19.06
C PHE A 9 -4.87 8.91 -17.90
N ARG A 10 -4.29 10.12 -17.85
CA ARG A 10 -4.61 11.17 -16.88
C ARG A 10 -5.45 12.28 -17.52
N ASN A 11 -6.46 11.88 -18.30
CA ASN A 11 -7.37 12.77 -19.00
C ASN A 11 -8.75 12.80 -18.32
N ARG A 12 -9.25 14.01 -18.04
CA ARG A 12 -10.55 14.23 -17.39
C ARG A 12 -11.74 13.85 -18.28
N GLU A 13 -11.70 14.22 -19.57
CA GLU A 13 -12.77 13.91 -20.52
C GLU A 13 -12.95 12.39 -20.67
N LEU A 14 -11.85 11.64 -20.70
CA LEU A 14 -11.84 10.18 -20.72
C LEU A 14 -12.47 9.61 -19.44
N ALA A 15 -12.09 10.14 -18.28
CA ALA A 15 -12.67 9.71 -17.00
C ALA A 15 -14.18 9.97 -16.93
N GLU A 16 -14.64 11.16 -17.34
CA GLU A 16 -16.06 11.50 -17.38
C GLU A 16 -16.83 10.62 -18.38
N ALA A 17 -16.24 10.31 -19.53
CA ALA A 17 -16.83 9.41 -20.53
C ALA A 17 -16.96 7.97 -19.98
N LEU A 18 -15.96 7.48 -19.24
CA LEU A 18 -16.00 6.18 -18.59
C LEU A 18 -17.06 6.12 -17.49
N VAL A 19 -17.19 7.17 -16.66
CA VAL A 19 -18.22 7.23 -15.62
C VAL A 19 -19.63 7.16 -16.24
N ARG A 20 -19.88 7.89 -17.35
CA ARG A 20 -21.16 7.79 -18.08
C ARG A 20 -21.40 6.36 -18.56
N LYS A 21 -20.41 5.76 -19.23
CA LYS A 21 -20.52 4.37 -19.70
C LYS A 21 -20.81 3.39 -18.58
N ILE A 22 -20.15 3.53 -17.42
CA ILE A 22 -20.39 2.66 -16.25
C ILE A 22 -21.83 2.82 -15.75
N LYS A 23 -22.35 4.05 -15.69
CA LYS A 23 -23.74 4.34 -15.27
C LYS A 23 -24.78 3.78 -16.24
N ASP A 24 -24.45 3.68 -17.53
CA ASP A 24 -25.35 3.14 -18.56
C ASP A 24 -25.43 1.60 -18.56
N ILE A 25 -24.52 0.90 -17.85
CA ILE A 25 -24.57 -0.56 -17.75
C ILE A 25 -25.77 -0.95 -16.87
N PRO A 26 -26.71 -1.79 -17.35
CA PRO A 26 -27.91 -2.18 -16.60
C PRO A 26 -27.59 -3.23 -15.53
N ILE A 27 -26.89 -2.80 -14.48
CA ILE A 27 -26.50 -3.63 -13.34
C ILE A 27 -27.71 -3.76 -12.41
N LYS A 28 -28.30 -4.96 -12.35
CA LYS A 28 -29.50 -5.22 -11.54
C LYS A 28 -29.21 -5.68 -10.11
N LYS A 29 -28.00 -6.17 -9.85
CA LYS A 29 -27.60 -6.73 -8.55
C LYS A 29 -26.42 -5.94 -7.98
N PRO A 30 -26.31 -5.79 -6.65
CA PRO A 30 -25.13 -5.21 -6.04
C PRO A 30 -23.86 -5.95 -6.46
N ILE A 31 -22.83 -5.22 -6.89
CA ILE A 31 -21.52 -5.74 -7.26
C ILE A 31 -20.49 -5.19 -6.28
N LYS A 32 -19.64 -6.09 -5.77
CA LYS A 32 -18.49 -5.75 -4.94
C LYS A 32 -17.23 -6.03 -5.76
N ILE A 33 -16.40 -5.00 -5.98
CA ILE A 33 -15.12 -5.12 -6.67
C ILE A 33 -14.03 -4.95 -5.62
N CYS A 34 -13.26 -6.02 -5.38
CA CYS A 34 -12.15 -6.00 -4.45
C CYS A 34 -10.85 -5.68 -5.20
N HIS A 35 -10.08 -4.71 -4.72
CA HIS A 35 -8.71 -4.48 -5.17
C HIS A 35 -7.73 -4.85 -4.05
N VAL A 36 -6.50 -5.20 -4.41
CA VAL A 36 -5.45 -5.65 -3.47
C VAL A 36 -4.16 -4.84 -3.63
N CYS A 37 -4.28 -3.54 -3.87
CA CYS A 37 -3.12 -2.66 -4.04
C CYS A 37 -3.33 -1.34 -3.30
N GLY A 38 -2.42 -1.01 -2.37
CA GLY A 38 -2.46 0.26 -1.66
C GLY A 38 -2.46 1.48 -2.60
N THR A 39 -1.76 1.42 -3.73
CA THR A 39 -1.73 2.50 -4.72
C THR A 39 -3.07 2.67 -5.46
N HIS A 40 -3.83 1.58 -5.65
CA HIS A 40 -5.20 1.68 -6.14
C HIS A 40 -6.11 2.31 -5.09
N GLU A 41 -6.02 1.91 -3.81
CA GLU A 41 -6.79 2.57 -2.74
C GLU A 41 -6.50 4.06 -2.68
N TRP A 42 -5.22 4.43 -2.71
CA TRP A 42 -4.81 5.83 -2.74
C TRP A 42 -5.46 6.58 -3.91
N THR A 43 -5.45 6.00 -5.11
CA THR A 43 -6.09 6.59 -6.31
C THR A 43 -7.60 6.73 -6.13
N ILE A 44 -8.27 5.69 -5.61
CA ILE A 44 -9.71 5.68 -5.37
C ILE A 44 -10.11 6.77 -4.38
N VAL A 45 -9.37 6.91 -3.28
CA VAL A 45 -9.64 7.92 -2.24
C VAL A 45 -9.28 9.32 -2.74
N HIS A 46 -8.09 9.50 -3.31
CA HIS A 46 -7.58 10.79 -3.76
C HIS A 46 -8.46 11.44 -4.82
N TYR A 47 -8.98 10.65 -5.77
CA TYR A 47 -9.89 11.13 -6.81
C TYR A 47 -11.38 10.91 -6.49
N GLY A 48 -11.71 10.42 -5.30
CA GLY A 48 -13.09 10.22 -4.86
C GLY A 48 -13.88 9.24 -5.74
N LEU A 49 -13.26 8.23 -6.33
CA LEU A 49 -13.91 7.36 -7.33
C LEU A 49 -15.17 6.65 -6.79
N ARG A 50 -15.24 6.38 -5.49
CA ARG A 50 -16.42 5.79 -4.84
C ARG A 50 -17.68 6.65 -5.00
N SER A 51 -17.56 7.98 -5.03
CA SER A 51 -18.72 8.87 -5.21
C SER A 51 -19.14 9.03 -6.67
N LEU A 52 -18.29 8.61 -7.62
CA LEU A 52 -18.57 8.68 -9.05
C LEU A 52 -19.33 7.44 -9.56
N LEU A 53 -19.23 6.32 -8.83
CA LEU A 53 -19.86 5.06 -9.18
C LEU A 53 -21.35 5.03 -8.78
N PRO A 54 -22.16 4.22 -9.48
CA PRO A 54 -23.51 3.89 -9.04
C PRO A 54 -23.56 3.26 -7.64
N ASP A 55 -24.65 3.50 -6.89
CA ASP A 55 -24.84 2.99 -5.51
C ASP A 55 -24.83 1.45 -5.40
N ASN A 56 -25.09 0.75 -6.51
CA ASN A 56 -25.05 -0.71 -6.58
C ASN A 56 -23.65 -1.26 -6.91
N ILE A 57 -22.61 -0.43 -6.99
CA ILE A 57 -21.21 -0.85 -7.16
C ILE A 57 -20.40 -0.38 -5.95
N GLU A 58 -19.79 -1.34 -5.24
CA GLU A 58 -18.96 -1.09 -4.08
C GLU A 58 -17.49 -1.43 -4.38
N LEU A 59 -16.57 -0.51 -4.08
CA LEU A 59 -15.13 -0.76 -4.15
C LEU A 59 -14.57 -1.12 -2.78
N ILE A 60 -14.15 -2.39 -2.63
CA ILE A 60 -13.61 -2.96 -1.40
C ILE A 60 -12.08 -2.96 -1.45
N ALA A 61 -11.46 -2.49 -0.37
CA ALA A 61 -10.02 -2.60 -0.16
C ALA A 61 -9.69 -3.95 0.48
N GLY A 62 -9.01 -4.81 -0.26
CA GLY A 62 -8.41 -6.05 0.25
C GLY A 62 -7.03 -5.81 0.87
N PRO A 63 -6.30 -6.88 1.25
CA PRO A 63 -5.00 -6.82 1.91
C PRO A 63 -3.87 -6.45 0.93
N GLY A 64 -3.89 -5.21 0.43
CA GLY A 64 -2.95 -4.71 -0.59
C GLY A 64 -1.71 -3.98 -0.06
N CYS A 65 -1.44 -4.09 1.24
CA CYS A 65 -0.32 -3.44 1.92
C CYS A 65 0.63 -4.51 2.45
N PRO A 66 1.80 -4.75 1.82
CA PRO A 66 2.71 -5.82 2.23
C PRO A 66 3.24 -5.62 3.66
N VAL A 67 3.45 -4.37 4.07
CA VAL A 67 3.88 -4.02 5.43
C VAL A 67 2.80 -4.39 6.45
N CYS A 68 1.54 -4.04 6.17
CA CYS A 68 0.42 -4.23 7.08
C CYS A 68 0.09 -5.72 7.31
N ILE A 69 0.48 -6.61 6.39
CA ILE A 69 0.28 -8.06 6.52
C ILE A 69 1.53 -8.79 7.01
N THR A 70 2.62 -8.07 7.29
CA THR A 70 3.83 -8.68 7.83
C THR A 70 3.53 -9.23 9.24
N PRO A 71 3.78 -10.52 9.49
CA PRO A 71 3.57 -11.12 10.80
C PRO A 71 4.36 -10.41 11.90
N ALA A 72 3.74 -10.21 13.07
CA ALA A 72 4.42 -9.61 14.23
C ALA A 72 5.65 -10.42 14.66
N LEU A 73 5.62 -11.75 14.49
CA LEU A 73 6.74 -12.64 14.77
C LEU A 73 7.98 -12.29 13.93
N ASP A 74 7.81 -11.94 12.65
CA ASP A 74 8.93 -11.61 11.77
C ASP A 74 9.58 -10.28 12.21
N ILE A 75 8.79 -9.33 12.71
CA ILE A 75 9.28 -8.07 13.29
C ILE A 75 10.07 -8.34 14.58
N ASP A 76 9.57 -9.21 15.45
CA ASP A 76 10.26 -9.57 16.70
C ASP A 76 11.58 -10.31 16.41
N GLN A 77 11.60 -11.22 15.42
CA GLN A 77 12.84 -11.90 15.01
C GLN A 77 13.87 -10.94 14.42
N ALA A 78 13.43 -9.98 13.60
CA ALA A 78 14.31 -8.93 13.11
C ALA A 78 14.85 -8.04 14.25
N ALA A 79 14.02 -7.74 15.26
CA ALA A 79 14.45 -7.02 16.45
C ALA A 79 15.53 -7.78 17.23
N GLU A 80 15.35 -9.08 17.46
CA GLU A 80 16.34 -9.93 18.15
C GLU A 80 17.69 -9.93 17.41
N LEU A 81 17.68 -10.10 16.08
CA LEU A 81 18.90 -10.04 15.27
C LEU A 81 19.65 -8.70 15.41
N ALA A 82 18.90 -7.58 15.44
CA ALA A 82 19.49 -6.25 15.61
C ALA A 82 20.14 -6.06 17.00
N LEU A 83 19.52 -6.61 18.05
CA LEU A 83 20.08 -6.60 19.41
C LEU A 83 21.30 -7.53 19.56
N GLU A 84 21.37 -8.61 18.78
CA GLU A 84 22.54 -9.49 18.68
C GLU A 84 23.70 -8.88 17.87
N GLY A 85 23.59 -7.62 17.45
CA GLY A 85 24.62 -6.88 16.74
C GLY A 85 24.67 -7.17 15.23
N LYS A 86 23.59 -7.69 14.64
CA LYS A 86 23.44 -7.75 13.17
C LYS A 86 22.82 -6.46 12.64
N THR A 87 23.26 -6.01 11.48
CA THR A 87 22.58 -4.91 10.78
C THR A 87 21.29 -5.40 10.15
N VAL A 88 20.16 -4.79 10.52
CA VAL A 88 18.85 -5.08 9.96
C VAL A 88 18.41 -3.92 9.06
N ALA A 89 18.38 -4.18 7.75
CA ALA A 89 17.96 -3.19 6.75
C ALA A 89 16.46 -3.33 6.46
N VAL A 90 15.69 -2.25 6.64
CA VAL A 90 14.24 -2.23 6.45
C VAL A 90 13.74 -0.97 5.75
N PHE A 91 12.59 -1.05 5.10
CA PHE A 91 11.89 0.15 4.64
C PHE A 91 11.36 0.96 5.84
N GLY A 92 11.21 2.28 5.66
CA GLY A 92 10.85 3.20 6.76
C GLY A 92 9.40 3.09 7.27
N ASP A 93 8.54 2.40 6.54
CA ASP A 93 7.20 2.00 7.01
C ASP A 93 7.27 0.74 7.89
N VAL A 94 8.11 -0.23 7.54
CA VAL A 94 8.38 -1.42 8.35
C VAL A 94 9.06 -1.05 9.68
N SER A 95 9.95 -0.05 9.71
CA SER A 95 10.68 0.32 10.94
C SER A 95 9.77 0.73 12.11
N ARG A 96 8.56 1.21 11.79
CA ARG A 96 7.52 1.63 12.74
C ARG A 96 6.46 0.57 13.00
N SER A 97 6.56 -0.58 12.35
CA SER A 97 5.65 -1.70 12.57
C SER A 97 5.87 -2.28 13.96
N ILE A 98 4.78 -2.74 14.56
CA ILE A 98 4.75 -3.18 15.96
C ILE A 98 4.75 -4.71 15.97
N GLY A 99 5.80 -5.30 16.56
CA GLY A 99 5.86 -6.72 16.90
C GLY A 99 5.06 -7.03 18.17
N THR A 100 5.26 -8.19 18.78
CA THR A 100 4.61 -8.51 20.05
C THR A 100 5.34 -7.88 21.24
N LYS A 101 6.66 -7.69 21.12
CA LYS A 101 7.51 -7.16 22.20
C LYS A 101 8.18 -5.86 21.80
N TYR A 102 8.57 -5.74 20.54
CA TYR A 102 9.43 -4.65 20.08
C TYR A 102 8.86 -3.93 18.86
N SER A 103 9.31 -2.71 18.66
CA SER A 103 9.34 -2.09 17.33
C SER A 103 10.81 -1.94 16.92
N LEU A 104 11.09 -1.96 15.63
CA LEU A 104 12.48 -1.81 15.15
C LEU A 104 13.05 -0.41 15.45
N GLU A 105 12.20 0.62 15.49
CA GLU A 105 12.60 1.96 15.97
C GLU A 105 12.93 1.98 17.47
N GLY A 106 12.19 1.21 18.29
CA GLY A 106 12.52 1.00 19.70
C GLY A 106 13.87 0.31 19.88
N VAL A 107 14.10 -0.77 19.15
CA VAL A 107 15.38 -1.52 19.17
C VAL A 107 16.56 -0.65 18.76
N ARG A 108 16.37 0.19 17.73
CA ARG A 108 17.38 1.17 17.32
C ARG A 108 17.73 2.15 18.45
N SER A 109 16.74 2.55 19.24
CA SER A 109 16.92 3.44 20.39
C SER A 109 17.63 2.77 21.56
N GLU A 110 17.53 1.44 21.68
CA GLU A 110 18.23 0.61 22.66
C GLU A 110 19.67 0.24 22.22
N GLY A 111 20.10 0.68 21.03
CA GLY A 111 21.44 0.47 20.50
C GLY A 111 21.57 -0.68 19.49
N GLY A 112 20.46 -1.32 19.09
CA GLY A 112 20.44 -2.27 17.98
C GLY A 112 20.70 -1.59 16.63
N ASP A 113 21.32 -2.30 15.70
CA ASP A 113 21.67 -1.75 14.39
C ASP A 113 20.54 -1.93 13.36
N VAL A 114 19.66 -0.93 13.27
CA VAL A 114 18.57 -0.88 12.29
C VAL A 114 18.82 0.24 11.27
N LYS A 115 18.90 -0.12 9.99
CA LYS A 115 19.15 0.79 8.87
C LYS A 115 17.90 0.95 8.02
N ILE A 116 17.43 2.19 7.84
CA ILE A 116 16.35 2.49 6.90
C ILE A 116 16.92 2.55 5.47
N VAL A 117 16.29 1.82 4.55
CA VAL A 117 16.67 1.74 3.14
C VAL A 117 15.48 2.07 2.23
N TYR A 118 15.76 2.51 1.00
CA TYR A 118 14.75 2.78 -0.04
C TYR A 118 14.75 1.72 -1.13
N SER A 119 15.78 0.88 -1.18
CA SER A 119 15.84 -0.29 -2.03
C SER A 119 16.76 -1.34 -1.42
N ILE A 120 16.69 -2.56 -1.96
CA ILE A 120 17.63 -3.62 -1.58
C ILE A 120 19.09 -3.27 -1.90
N LEU A 121 19.34 -2.34 -2.83
CA LEU A 121 20.69 -1.91 -3.20
C LEU A 121 21.37 -1.09 -2.09
N ASP A 122 20.59 -0.41 -1.24
CA ASP A 122 21.14 0.36 -0.11
C ASP A 122 21.61 -0.55 1.05
N ALA A 123 21.31 -1.85 0.96
CA ALA A 123 21.64 -2.87 1.95
C ALA A 123 22.89 -3.70 1.59
N LEU A 124 23.48 -3.48 0.41
CA LEU A 124 24.75 -4.07 -0.03
C LEU A 124 25.94 -3.29 0.55
#